data_AF-A0A6B0WSP6-F1
#
_entry.id   AF-A0A6B0WSP6-F1
#
_cell.length_a   1.000
_cell.length_b   1.000
_cell.length_c   1.000
_cell.angle_alpha   90.00
_cell.angle_beta   90.00
_cell.angle_gamma   90.00
#
_symmetry.space_group_name_H-M   'P 1'
#
loop_
_entity.id
_entity.type
_entity.pdbx_description
1 polymer ?
#
loop_
_entity_poly.entity_id
_entity_poly.type
_entity_poly.pdbx_seq_one_letter_code
_entity_poly.pdbx_strand_id
1 'polypeptide(L)'
;MFDYGGAAGGLMDKWGFTFCQGRIFEFVEEDVGQYNHSRDIFWAIGGAMFLRMDCLKKTGLIDEGFIMHMEEIDLSWRFHLAGYRIVYVPDSLVYHYGGFTLGAESYRKAYLNHRNQLVMLLKNFSLSRLLYKFPVRVAMELANLGLLLKGNWKHPVAAIAGLLWVLLHPFNILRRRREAQRFRSVGDGEIERRLFKGSVVYHYFIRGVKTVREIGA
;
A
#
# COMPACT_ATOMS: atom_id res chain seq x y z
N MET A 1 7.75 -12.72 14.63
CA MET A 1 6.95 -11.50 14.87
C MET A 1 6.71 -10.83 13.53
N PHE A 2 5.46 -10.58 13.16
CA PHE A 2 5.13 -9.96 11.87
C PHE A 2 5.45 -8.45 11.87
N ASP A 3 6.10 -7.99 10.81
CA ASP A 3 6.30 -6.57 10.51
C ASP A 3 5.85 -6.27 9.08
N TYR A 4 5.64 -5.02 8.71
CA TYR A 4 5.33 -4.64 7.33
C TYR A 4 6.41 -5.12 6.34
N GLY A 5 7.65 -5.31 6.79
CA GLY A 5 8.74 -5.94 6.03
C GLY A 5 8.93 -7.45 6.23
N GLY A 6 8.05 -8.14 6.97
CA GLY A 6 8.18 -9.58 7.28
C GLY A 6 6.85 -10.29 7.61
N ALA A 7 5.74 -9.79 7.06
CA ALA A 7 4.40 -10.31 7.26
C ALA A 7 4.01 -11.33 6.16
N ALA A 8 2.89 -12.04 6.33
CA ALA A 8 2.43 -13.10 5.41
C ALA A 8 1.81 -12.58 4.09
N GLY A 9 2.37 -11.51 3.55
CA GLY A 9 1.93 -10.83 2.33
C GLY A 9 1.04 -9.62 2.57
N GLY A 10 1.03 -8.75 1.57
CA GLY A 10 0.42 -7.43 1.63
C GLY A 10 -0.98 -7.39 1.02
N LEU A 11 -1.88 -6.69 1.71
CA LEU A 11 -3.23 -6.39 1.26
C LEU A 11 -3.40 -4.88 1.11
N MET A 12 -4.44 -4.49 0.36
CA MET A 12 -4.84 -3.10 0.23
C MET A 12 -6.37 -3.01 0.23
N ASP A 13 -6.91 -2.07 1.00
CA ASP A 13 -8.35 -1.84 1.04
C ASP A 13 -8.86 -1.03 -0.17
N LYS A 14 -10.18 -0.97 -0.32
CA LYS A 14 -10.81 -0.26 -1.46
C LYS A 14 -10.50 1.23 -1.52
N TRP A 15 -10.00 1.83 -0.43
CA TRP A 15 -9.64 3.23 -0.33
C TRP A 15 -8.14 3.47 -0.55
N GLY A 16 -7.35 2.41 -0.66
CA GLY A 16 -5.91 2.48 -0.91
C GLY A 16 -5.06 2.46 0.36
N PHE A 17 -5.60 2.05 1.51
CA PHE A 17 -4.78 1.78 2.70
C PHE A 17 -4.16 0.40 2.60
N THR A 18 -2.85 0.33 2.80
CA THR A 18 -2.09 -0.91 2.78
C THR A 18 -1.94 -1.47 4.19
N PHE A 19 -2.04 -2.79 4.31
CA PHE A 19 -1.84 -3.53 5.55
C PHE A 19 -1.30 -4.91 5.20
N CYS A 20 -0.89 -5.69 6.19
CA CYS A 20 -0.32 -7.00 5.93
C CYS A 20 -1.07 -8.09 6.70
N GLN A 21 -0.95 -9.30 6.20
CA GLN A 21 -1.40 -10.47 6.93
C GLN A 21 -0.50 -10.74 8.13
N GLY A 22 -1.10 -10.80 9.32
CA GLY A 22 -0.39 -10.89 10.59
C GLY A 22 -0.07 -9.53 11.24
N ARG A 23 -0.37 -8.41 10.58
CA ARG A 23 -0.25 -7.08 11.19
C ARG A 23 -1.19 -6.04 10.59
N ILE A 24 -2.02 -5.46 11.46
CA ILE A 24 -2.87 -4.31 11.13
C ILE A 24 -2.45 -3.12 12.01
N PHE A 25 -1.88 -2.08 11.38
CA PHE A 25 -1.34 -0.90 12.05
C PHE A 25 -0.33 -1.28 13.15
N GLU A 26 -0.68 -1.04 14.41
CA GLU A 26 0.16 -1.31 15.59
C GLU A 26 -0.07 -2.72 16.14
N PHE A 27 -1.17 -3.37 15.79
CA PHE A 27 -1.47 -4.71 16.27
C PHE A 27 -0.77 -5.77 15.43
N VAL A 28 0.02 -6.61 16.09
CA VAL A 28 0.70 -7.76 15.51
C VAL A 28 -0.01 -9.01 16.00
N GLU A 29 -0.46 -9.84 15.06
CA GLU A 29 -1.10 -11.12 15.39
C GLU A 29 -0.05 -12.12 15.88
N GLU A 30 -0.45 -12.98 16.80
CA GLU A 30 0.31 -14.18 17.11
C GLU A 30 0.21 -15.18 15.95
N ASP A 31 1.34 -15.78 15.56
CA ASP A 31 1.35 -16.81 14.54
C ASP A 31 1.02 -18.18 15.16
N VAL A 32 -0.20 -18.64 14.91
CA VAL A 32 -0.71 -19.95 15.32
C VAL A 32 -0.85 -20.88 14.11
N GLY A 33 -0.17 -20.56 13.00
CA GLY A 33 -0.22 -21.30 11.74
C GLY A 33 -1.34 -20.87 10.79
N GLN A 34 -2.03 -19.76 11.07
CA GLN A 34 -3.14 -19.24 10.26
C GLN A 34 -2.71 -18.74 8.86
N TYR A 35 -1.40 -18.61 8.65
CA TYR A 35 -0.80 -18.19 7.39
C TYR A 35 0.00 -19.30 6.70
N ASN A 36 -0.11 -20.57 7.09
CA ASN A 36 0.65 -21.68 6.48
C ASN A 36 0.12 -22.16 5.11
N HIS A 37 -0.68 -21.34 4.42
CA HIS A 37 -1.26 -21.69 3.13
C HIS A 37 -1.00 -20.61 2.08
N SER A 38 -0.60 -21.05 0.90
CA SER A 38 -0.43 -20.18 -0.26
C SER A 38 -1.75 -19.51 -0.62
N ARG A 39 -1.67 -18.24 -1.01
CA ARG A 39 -2.83 -17.37 -1.29
C ARG A 39 -2.44 -16.21 -2.17
N ASP A 40 -3.42 -15.68 -2.87
CA ASP A 40 -3.26 -14.43 -3.60
C ASP A 40 -3.15 -13.26 -2.62
N ILE A 41 -2.23 -12.35 -2.92
CA ILE A 41 -2.00 -11.12 -2.16
C ILE A 41 -2.01 -9.93 -3.12
N PHE A 42 -2.20 -8.72 -2.60
CA PHE A 42 -2.20 -7.52 -3.42
C PHE A 42 -0.78 -7.00 -3.69
N TRP A 43 0.13 -7.15 -2.71
CA TRP A 43 1.51 -6.72 -2.87
C TRP A 43 2.46 -7.62 -2.10
N ALA A 44 3.64 -7.83 -2.69
CA ALA A 44 4.72 -8.59 -2.07
C ALA A 44 5.72 -7.63 -1.42
N ILE A 45 6.36 -8.08 -0.35
CA ILE A 45 7.39 -7.32 0.35
C ILE A 45 8.67 -7.30 -0.50
N GLY A 46 9.25 -6.12 -0.71
CA GLY A 46 10.43 -5.96 -1.57
C GLY A 46 11.67 -6.75 -1.10
N GLY A 47 11.82 -6.96 0.20
CA GLY A 47 12.95 -7.71 0.79
C GLY A 47 12.96 -9.22 0.54
N ALA A 48 11.83 -9.80 0.09
CA ALA A 48 11.71 -11.24 -0.16
C ALA A 48 10.70 -11.49 -1.30
N MET A 49 11.11 -11.21 -2.53
CA MET A 49 10.26 -11.31 -3.72
C MET A 49 10.99 -12.00 -4.87
N PHE A 50 10.30 -12.94 -5.53
CA PHE A 50 10.77 -13.56 -6.77
C PHE A 50 9.90 -13.10 -7.95
N LEU A 51 10.53 -12.59 -9.01
CA LEU A 51 9.85 -11.98 -10.14
C LEU A 51 10.18 -12.69 -11.44
N ARG A 52 9.16 -12.97 -12.26
CA ARG A 52 9.39 -13.44 -13.63
C ARG A 52 9.89 -12.29 -14.48
N MET A 53 10.97 -12.51 -15.23
CA MET A 53 11.53 -11.50 -16.13
C MET A 53 10.52 -10.99 -17.16
N ASP A 54 9.63 -11.85 -17.66
CA ASP A 54 8.60 -11.44 -18.62
C ASP A 54 7.61 -10.42 -18.02
N CYS A 55 7.32 -10.53 -16.72
CA CYS A 55 6.46 -9.57 -16.03
C CYS A 55 7.15 -8.20 -16.00
N LEU A 56 8.43 -8.14 -15.62
CA LEU A 56 9.22 -6.90 -15.62
C LEU A 56 9.36 -6.28 -17.00
N LYS A 57 9.60 -7.10 -18.04
CA LYS A 57 9.63 -6.62 -19.43
C LYS A 57 8.29 -6.02 -19.87
N LYS A 58 7.18 -6.59 -19.41
CA LYS A 58 5.84 -6.10 -19.75
C LYS A 58 5.43 -4.85 -18.96
N THR A 59 5.80 -4.74 -17.69
CA THR A 59 5.29 -3.68 -16.79
C THR A 59 6.31 -2.62 -16.41
N GLY A 60 7.57 -2.77 -16.83
CA GLY A 60 8.67 -1.93 -16.38
C GLY A 60 9.18 -2.29 -14.98
N LEU A 61 10.29 -1.66 -14.60
CA LEU A 61 10.94 -1.85 -13.30
C LEU A 61 10.25 -1.01 -12.21
N ILE A 62 10.89 -0.87 -11.05
CA ILE A 62 10.44 0.03 -9.98
C ILE A 62 10.49 1.49 -10.47
N ASP A 63 9.51 2.29 -10.06
CA ASP A 63 9.51 3.74 -10.32
C ASP A 63 10.46 4.42 -9.31
N GLU A 64 11.63 4.84 -9.80
CA GLU A 64 12.70 5.50 -9.03
C GLU A 64 12.23 6.80 -8.34
N GLY A 65 11.10 7.36 -8.76
CA GLY A 65 10.49 8.48 -8.07
C GLY A 65 9.91 8.11 -6.69
N PHE A 66 9.78 6.83 -6.37
CA PHE A 66 9.59 6.31 -5.02
C PHE A 66 10.95 5.98 -4.39
N ILE A 67 11.56 6.99 -3.77
CA ILE A 67 12.88 6.84 -3.12
C ILE A 67 12.84 5.80 -1.97
N MET A 68 11.70 5.73 -1.27
CA MET A 68 11.44 4.77 -0.21
C MET A 68 9.94 4.71 0.08
N HIS A 69 9.44 3.53 0.39
CA HIS A 69 8.04 3.20 0.61
C HIS A 69 7.17 3.29 -0.64
N MET A 70 6.33 2.26 -0.82
CA MET A 70 5.34 2.09 -1.89
C MET A 70 5.94 1.71 -3.25
N GLU A 71 7.26 1.59 -3.36
CA GLU A 71 7.93 1.22 -4.61
C GLU A 71 7.56 -0.20 -5.06
N GLU A 72 7.50 -1.13 -4.11
CA GLU A 72 7.11 -2.52 -4.31
C GLU A 72 5.60 -2.68 -4.48
N ILE A 73 4.83 -1.84 -3.80
CA ILE A 73 3.36 -1.83 -3.86
C ILE A 73 2.90 -1.28 -5.21
N ASP A 74 3.54 -0.22 -5.71
CA ASP A 74 3.31 0.30 -7.05
C ASP A 74 3.64 -0.74 -8.14
N LEU A 75 4.78 -1.42 -8.02
CA LEU A 75 5.15 -2.48 -8.95
C LEU A 75 4.12 -3.62 -8.93
N SER A 76 3.71 -4.04 -7.74
CA SER A 76 2.66 -5.05 -7.54
C SER A 76 1.34 -4.64 -8.17
N TRP A 77 0.93 -3.38 -8.01
CA TRP A 77 -0.27 -2.86 -8.65
C TRP A 77 -0.15 -2.87 -10.18
N ARG A 78 1.01 -2.49 -10.73
CA ARG A 78 1.23 -2.56 -12.19
C ARG A 78 1.19 -3.99 -12.72
N PHE A 79 1.68 -4.98 -11.98
CA PHE A 79 1.46 -6.39 -12.32
C PHE A 79 -0.02 -6.73 -12.39
N HIS A 80 -0.81 -6.24 -11.43
CA HIS A 80 -2.25 -6.43 -11.48
C HIS A 80 -2.92 -5.74 -12.66
N LEU A 81 -2.52 -4.51 -13.00
CA LEU A 81 -2.98 -3.81 -14.20
C LEU A 81 -2.71 -4.61 -15.48
N ALA A 82 -1.57 -5.31 -15.54
CA ALA A 82 -1.19 -6.18 -16.67
C ALA A 82 -1.80 -7.59 -16.64
N GLY A 83 -2.70 -7.86 -15.68
CA GLY A 83 -3.42 -9.13 -15.54
C GLY A 83 -2.72 -10.20 -14.72
N TYR A 84 -1.52 -9.95 -14.20
CA TYR A 84 -0.79 -10.92 -13.40
C TYR A 84 -1.33 -11.02 -11.97
N ARG A 85 -1.13 -12.18 -11.36
CA ARG A 85 -1.40 -12.45 -9.94
C ARG A 85 -0.10 -12.38 -9.14
N ILE A 86 -0.23 -12.12 -7.83
CA ILE A 86 0.88 -12.11 -6.88
C ILE A 86 0.48 -13.08 -5.78
N VAL A 87 1.39 -13.97 -5.42
CA VAL A 87 1.09 -15.13 -4.57
C VAL A 87 2.07 -15.15 -3.42
N TYR A 88 1.55 -15.31 -2.20
CA TYR A 88 2.33 -15.61 -1.02
C TYR A 88 2.66 -17.11 -0.97
N VAL A 89 3.92 -17.45 -0.68
CA VAL A 89 4.42 -18.83 -0.62
C VAL A 89 4.97 -19.08 0.80
N PRO A 90 4.20 -19.74 1.69
CA PRO A 90 4.58 -19.92 3.08
C PRO A 90 5.82 -20.81 3.28
N ASP A 91 6.09 -21.72 2.33
CA ASP A 91 7.25 -22.62 2.39
C ASP A 91 8.59 -21.90 2.21
N SER A 92 8.58 -20.66 1.71
CA SER A 92 9.77 -19.85 1.47
C SER A 92 9.96 -18.81 2.58
N LEU A 93 10.57 -19.22 3.70
CA LEU A 93 10.78 -18.37 4.87
C LEU A 93 12.07 -17.52 4.75
N VAL A 94 11.93 -16.20 4.95
CA VAL A 94 13.06 -15.25 5.01
C VAL A 94 12.97 -14.43 6.29
N TYR A 95 14.07 -14.36 7.04
CA TYR A 95 14.15 -13.50 8.23
C TYR A 95 14.62 -12.10 7.85
N HIS A 96 13.77 -11.11 8.10
CA HIS A 96 14.08 -9.70 7.86
C HIS A 96 14.36 -8.97 9.16
N TYR A 97 15.53 -8.33 9.25
CA TYR A 97 15.89 -7.49 10.40
C TYR A 97 15.54 -6.03 10.09
N GLY A 98 14.35 -5.60 10.54
CA GLY A 98 13.80 -4.28 10.22
C GLY A 98 14.30 -3.13 11.09
N GLY A 99 14.02 -1.89 10.67
CA GLY A 99 14.10 -0.70 11.52
C GLY A 99 15.39 0.15 11.45
N PHE A 100 16.37 -0.22 10.62
CA PHE A 100 17.69 0.45 10.61
C PHE A 100 17.76 1.79 9.85
N THR A 101 17.06 1.93 8.72
CA THR A 101 17.31 3.05 7.80
C THR A 101 16.64 4.37 8.23
N LEU A 102 15.44 4.32 8.81
CA LEU A 102 14.70 5.49 9.29
C LEU A 102 13.91 5.15 10.54
N GLY A 103 14.20 5.88 11.63
CA GLY A 103 13.46 5.78 12.88
C GLY A 103 11.95 6.00 12.69
N ALA A 104 11.14 5.30 13.48
CA ALA A 104 9.68 5.29 13.36
C ALA A 104 9.05 6.69 13.42
N GLU A 105 9.64 7.61 14.19
CA GLU A 105 9.16 8.98 14.39
C GLU A 105 9.75 10.03 13.42
N SER A 106 10.43 9.59 12.37
CA SER A 106 11.05 10.51 11.41
C SER A 106 10.00 11.24 10.58
N TYR A 107 10.05 12.57 10.59
CA TYR A 107 9.27 13.43 9.68
C TYR A 107 9.45 12.99 8.22
N ARG A 108 10.68 12.68 7.80
CA ARG A 108 10.98 12.25 6.43
C ARG A 108 10.26 10.95 6.07
N LYS A 109 10.23 9.99 7.01
CA LYS A 109 9.53 8.72 6.84
C LYS A 109 8.02 8.94 6.69
N ALA A 110 7.42 9.74 7.57
CA ALA A 110 6.02 10.10 7.49
C ALA A 110 5.70 10.80 6.16
N TYR A 111 6.50 11.81 5.78
CA TYR A 111 6.30 12.60 4.57
C TYR A 111 6.35 11.72 3.30
N LEU A 112 7.36 10.86 3.20
CA LEU A 112 7.49 9.93 2.08
C LEU A 112 6.30 8.97 2.02
N ASN A 113 5.86 8.40 3.15
CA ASN A 113 4.69 7.52 3.18
C ASN A 113 3.41 8.24 2.70
N HIS A 114 3.09 9.40 3.27
CA HIS A 114 1.90 10.16 2.91
C HIS A 114 1.90 10.58 1.43
N ARG A 115 3.01 11.20 0.98
CA ARG A 115 3.17 11.59 -0.42
C ARG A 115 3.07 10.40 -1.36
N ASN A 116 3.81 9.32 -1.08
CA ASN A 116 3.92 8.19 -1.99
C ASN A 116 2.61 7.39 -2.08
N GLN A 117 1.86 7.26 -0.99
CA GLN A 117 0.53 6.65 -1.04
C GLN A 117 -0.37 7.43 -2.01
N LEU A 118 -0.48 8.74 -1.87
CA LEU A 118 -1.31 9.56 -2.75
C LEU A 118 -0.86 9.47 -4.22
N VAL A 119 0.45 9.54 -4.49
CA VAL A 119 1.01 9.40 -5.84
C VAL A 119 0.69 8.02 -6.43
N MET A 120 0.84 6.95 -5.65
CA MET A 120 0.53 5.57 -6.06
C MET A 120 -0.95 5.44 -6.47
N LEU A 121 -1.88 6.01 -5.69
CA LEU A 121 -3.31 5.97 -6.03
C LEU A 121 -3.58 6.73 -7.33
N LEU A 122 -3.07 7.96 -7.44
CA LEU A 122 -3.23 8.82 -8.63
C LEU A 122 -2.61 8.22 -9.89
N LYS A 123 -1.58 7.40 -9.73
CA LYS A 123 -0.91 6.70 -10.81
C LYS A 123 -1.71 5.47 -11.29
N ASN A 124 -2.23 4.65 -10.37
CA ASN A 124 -2.71 3.30 -10.70
C ASN A 124 -4.23 3.16 -10.87
N PHE A 125 -5.05 3.90 -10.10
CA PHE A 125 -6.51 3.84 -10.29
C PHE A 125 -6.93 4.38 -11.66
N SER A 126 -8.03 3.90 -12.24
CA SER A 126 -8.61 4.53 -13.43
C SER A 126 -9.17 5.92 -13.09
N LEU A 127 -9.43 6.74 -14.10
CA LEU A 127 -9.91 8.11 -13.86
C LEU A 127 -11.30 8.08 -13.19
N SER A 128 -12.19 7.20 -13.64
CA SER A 128 -13.52 7.00 -13.06
C SER A 128 -13.46 6.63 -11.58
N ARG A 129 -12.52 5.75 -11.19
CA ARG A 129 -12.30 5.36 -9.80
C ARG A 129 -11.68 6.48 -8.96
N LEU A 130 -10.76 7.26 -9.53
CA LEU A 130 -10.16 8.40 -8.84
C LEU A 130 -11.18 9.48 -8.48
N LEU A 131 -12.13 9.78 -9.37
CA LEU A 131 -13.12 10.85 -9.16
C LEU A 131 -13.91 10.72 -7.85
N TYR A 132 -14.16 9.50 -7.37
CA TYR A 132 -14.83 9.29 -6.09
C TYR A 132 -13.91 8.74 -4.99
N LYS A 133 -12.92 7.90 -5.31
CA LYS A 133 -12.03 7.32 -4.26
C LYS A 133 -11.03 8.33 -3.74
N PHE A 134 -10.50 9.20 -4.60
CA PHE A 134 -9.44 10.13 -4.20
C PHE A 134 -9.93 11.21 -3.23
N PRO A 135 -11.09 11.88 -3.45
CA PRO A 135 -11.64 12.80 -2.45
C PRO A 135 -11.91 12.14 -1.10
N VAL A 136 -12.46 10.91 -1.10
CA VAL A 136 -12.69 10.14 0.14
C VAL A 136 -11.37 9.85 0.84
N ARG A 137 -10.34 9.41 0.10
CA ARG A 137 -9.03 9.12 0.69
C ARG A 137 -8.36 10.36 1.28
N VAL A 138 -8.47 11.52 0.63
CA VAL A 138 -7.99 12.80 1.16
C VAL A 138 -8.77 13.20 2.41
N ALA A 139 -10.11 13.06 2.41
CA ALA A 139 -10.93 13.34 3.58
C ALA A 139 -10.56 12.46 4.78
N MET A 140 -10.31 11.16 4.57
CA MET A 140 -9.82 10.25 5.61
C MET A 140 -8.44 10.66 6.15
N GLU A 141 -7.56 11.16 5.28
CA GLU A 141 -6.24 11.65 5.69
C GLU A 141 -6.37 12.89 6.58
N LEU A 142 -7.21 13.85 6.17
CA LEU A 142 -7.49 15.06 6.94
C LEU A 142 -8.15 14.75 8.28
N ALA A 143 -9.06 13.78 8.32
CA ALA A 143 -9.68 13.32 9.57
C ALA A 143 -8.63 12.74 10.55
N ASN A 144 -7.68 11.96 10.04
CA ASN A 144 -6.57 11.43 10.85
C ASN A 144 -5.64 12.53 11.38
N LEU A 145 -5.48 13.66 10.68
CA LEU A 145 -4.72 14.80 11.22
C LEU A 145 -5.29 15.27 12.56
N GLY A 146 -6.62 15.39 12.65
CA GLY A 146 -7.30 15.81 13.87
C GLY A 146 -7.05 14.91 15.08
N LEU A 147 -6.90 13.60 14.85
CA LEU A 147 -6.55 12.60 15.87
C LEU A 147 -5.07 12.66 16.27
N LEU A 148 -4.18 12.91 15.30
CA LEU A 148 -2.72 12.93 15.51
C LEU A 148 -2.20 14.24 16.11
N LEU A 149 -2.98 15.33 16.07
CA LEU A 149 -2.63 16.61 16.71
C LEU A 149 -2.49 16.52 18.24
N LYS A 150 -2.99 15.45 18.88
CA LYS A 150 -2.83 15.20 20.32
C LYS A 150 -1.50 14.52 20.70
N GLY A 151 -0.59 14.31 19.74
CA GLY A 151 0.69 13.62 19.98
C GLY A 151 1.83 14.19 19.12
N ASN A 152 2.37 13.38 18.22
CA ASN A 152 3.54 13.73 17.42
C ASN A 152 3.20 14.66 16.24
N TRP A 153 3.38 15.96 16.44
CA TRP A 153 3.10 17.01 15.45
C TRP A 153 3.82 16.84 14.10
N LYS A 154 4.91 16.06 14.04
CA LYS A 154 5.64 15.80 12.79
C LYS A 154 4.78 15.03 11.78
N HIS A 155 3.91 14.13 12.24
CA HIS A 155 3.07 13.32 11.35
C HIS A 155 1.99 14.17 10.63
N PRO A 156 1.20 15.01 11.33
CA PRO A 156 0.26 15.90 10.66
C PRO A 156 0.92 16.85 9.65
N VAL A 157 2.05 17.46 10.02
CA VAL A 157 2.77 18.37 9.12
C VAL A 157 3.31 17.62 7.90
N ALA A 158 3.83 16.41 8.08
CA ALA A 158 4.30 15.57 6.98
C ALA A 158 3.19 15.18 6.01
N ALA A 159 2.00 14.87 6.51
CA ALA A 159 0.84 14.55 5.70
C ALA A 159 0.37 15.76 4.87
N ILE A 160 0.27 16.94 5.49
CA ILE A 160 -0.04 18.20 4.77
C ILE A 160 1.01 18.48 3.70
N ALA A 161 2.30 18.37 4.03
CA ALA A 161 3.38 18.57 3.07
C ALA A 161 3.33 17.57 1.90
N GLY A 162 2.96 16.31 2.17
CA GLY A 162 2.76 15.29 1.14
C GLY A 162 1.61 15.63 0.19
N LEU A 163 0.46 16.08 0.73
CA LEU A 163 -0.68 16.53 -0.05
C LEU A 163 -0.36 17.78 -0.89
N LEU A 164 0.31 18.77 -0.30
CA LEU A 164 0.76 19.97 -1.00
C LEU A 164 1.71 19.62 -2.16
N TRP A 165 2.64 18.69 -1.95
CA TRP A 165 3.52 18.23 -3.02
C TRP A 165 2.72 17.67 -4.19
N VAL A 166 1.71 16.84 -3.91
CA VAL A 166 0.82 16.28 -4.95
C VAL A 166 0.10 17.38 -5.74
N LEU A 167 -0.42 18.40 -5.07
CA LEU A 167 -1.10 19.52 -5.70
C LEU A 167 -0.16 20.37 -6.57
N LEU A 168 1.09 20.54 -6.14
CA LEU A 168 2.09 21.36 -6.82
C LEU A 168 2.82 20.64 -7.97
N HIS A 169 2.68 19.31 -8.10
CA HIS A 169 3.39 18.52 -9.12
C HIS A 169 2.47 17.74 -10.08
N PRO A 170 1.42 18.35 -10.67
CA PRO A 170 0.45 17.64 -11.50
C PRO A 170 1.09 17.03 -12.75
N PHE A 171 2.05 17.70 -13.41
CA PHE A 171 2.72 17.17 -14.59
C PHE A 171 3.56 15.92 -14.28
N ASN A 172 4.20 15.88 -13.11
CA ASN A 172 4.94 14.70 -12.66
C ASN A 172 3.99 13.51 -12.49
N ILE A 173 2.86 13.74 -11.82
CA ILE A 173 1.82 12.73 -11.58
C ILE A 173 1.22 12.25 -12.89
N LEU A 174 0.86 13.16 -13.80
CA LEU A 174 0.29 12.79 -15.10
C LEU A 174 1.27 11.95 -15.93
N ARG A 175 2.56 12.26 -15.90
CA ARG A 175 3.60 11.45 -16.57
C ARG A 175 3.64 10.03 -16.00
N ARG A 176 3.77 9.90 -14.68
CA ARG A 176 3.81 8.58 -14.00
C ARG A 176 2.53 7.79 -14.22
N ARG A 177 1.38 8.47 -14.22
CA ARG A 177 0.07 7.88 -14.52
C ARG A 177 0.03 7.32 -15.94
N ARG A 178 0.43 8.10 -16.95
CA ARG A 178 0.46 7.63 -18.35
C ARG A 178 1.30 6.37 -18.48
N GLU A 179 2.45 6.32 -17.81
CA GLU A 179 3.31 5.15 -17.78
C GLU A 179 2.61 3.93 -17.17
N ALA A 180 2.04 4.05 -15.96
CA ALA A 180 1.36 2.93 -15.31
C ALA A 180 0.14 2.43 -16.10
N GLN A 181 -0.66 3.36 -16.62
CA GLN A 181 -1.87 3.03 -17.37
C GLN A 181 -1.56 2.39 -18.73
N ARG A 182 -0.37 2.57 -19.29
CA ARG A 182 0.06 1.90 -20.54
C ARG A 182 0.08 0.37 -20.40
N PHE A 183 0.35 -0.12 -19.19
CA PHE A 183 0.42 -1.56 -18.92
C PHE A 183 -0.94 -2.19 -18.60
N ARG A 184 -1.99 -1.37 -18.50
CA ARG A 184 -3.33 -1.84 -18.16
C ARG A 184 -3.90 -2.69 -19.30
N SER A 185 -4.18 -3.95 -19.00
CA SER A 185 -4.89 -4.90 -19.85
C SER A 185 -6.18 -5.43 -19.21
N VAL A 186 -6.49 -5.03 -17.97
CA VAL A 186 -7.71 -5.46 -17.26
C VAL A 186 -8.59 -4.28 -16.85
N GLY A 187 -9.89 -4.52 -16.74
CA GLY A 187 -10.88 -3.55 -16.28
C GLY A 187 -10.84 -3.33 -14.77
N ASP A 188 -11.49 -2.26 -14.30
CA ASP A 188 -11.50 -1.91 -12.87
C ASP A 188 -12.11 -2.99 -11.97
N GLY A 189 -13.11 -3.73 -12.47
CA GLY A 189 -13.72 -4.82 -11.70
C GLY A 189 -12.75 -5.95 -11.36
N GLU A 190 -11.78 -6.23 -12.22
CA GLU A 190 -10.73 -7.22 -11.94
C GLU A 190 -9.77 -6.72 -10.86
N ILE A 191 -9.40 -5.44 -10.90
CA ILE A 191 -8.57 -4.83 -9.86
C ILE A 191 -9.32 -4.80 -8.52
N GLU A 192 -10.59 -4.39 -8.52
CA GLU A 192 -11.40 -4.30 -7.31
C GLU A 192 -11.67 -5.66 -6.65
N ARG A 193 -11.68 -6.76 -7.40
CA ARG A 193 -11.72 -8.13 -6.84
C ARG A 193 -10.49 -8.47 -6.01
N ARG A 194 -9.35 -7.84 -6.29
CA ARG A 194 -8.07 -8.08 -5.59
C ARG A 194 -7.88 -7.15 -4.38
N LEU A 195 -8.75 -6.17 -4.22
CA LEU A 195 -8.76 -5.27 -3.06
C LEU A 195 -9.63 -5.85 -1.95
N PHE A 196 -9.24 -5.60 -0.71
CA PHE A 196 -10.12 -5.80 0.43
C PHE A 196 -11.31 -4.84 0.34
N LYS A 197 -12.53 -5.40 0.28
CA LYS A 197 -13.77 -4.65 0.04
C LYS A 197 -14.20 -3.76 1.21
N GLY A 198 -13.69 -4.04 2.41
CA GLY A 198 -13.92 -3.24 3.61
C GLY A 198 -13.04 -1.99 3.67
N SER A 199 -13.03 -1.34 4.83
CA SER A 199 -12.06 -0.28 5.14
C SER A 199 -11.28 -0.70 6.38
N VAL A 200 -9.98 -0.93 6.22
CA VAL A 200 -9.14 -1.39 7.34
C VAL A 200 -9.10 -0.34 8.45
N VAL A 201 -9.11 0.95 8.09
CA VAL A 201 -9.20 2.08 9.03
C VAL A 201 -10.49 2.03 9.84
N TYR A 202 -11.65 1.85 9.19
CA TYR A 202 -12.93 1.76 9.89
C TYR A 202 -12.99 0.54 10.84
N HIS A 203 -12.56 -0.62 10.36
CA HIS A 203 -12.55 -1.83 11.18
C HIS A 203 -11.67 -1.67 12.42
N TYR A 204 -10.47 -1.12 12.25
CA TYR A 204 -9.50 -0.97 13.34
C TYR A 204 -9.90 0.13 14.33
N PHE A 205 -10.11 1.35 13.86
CA PHE A 205 -10.29 2.52 14.73
C PHE A 205 -11.73 2.72 15.21
N ILE A 206 -12.74 2.23 14.48
CA ILE A 206 -14.16 2.42 14.83
C ILE A 206 -14.77 1.14 15.39
N ARG A 207 -14.53 -0.01 14.77
CA ARG A 207 -15.09 -1.30 15.24
C ARG A 207 -14.19 -2.02 16.24
N GLY A 208 -12.95 -1.57 16.46
CA GLY A 208 -12.00 -2.21 17.36
C GLY A 208 -11.52 -3.60 16.91
N VAL A 209 -11.73 -3.95 15.63
CA VAL A 209 -11.34 -5.24 15.06
C VAL A 209 -9.90 -5.16 14.56
N LYS A 210 -9.03 -6.05 15.04
CA LYS A 210 -7.57 -5.89 14.88
C LYS A 210 -6.88 -7.00 14.10
N THR A 211 -7.55 -8.12 13.84
CA THR A 211 -6.98 -9.23 13.08
C THR A 211 -7.51 -9.29 11.64
N VAL A 212 -6.72 -9.83 10.73
CA VAL A 212 -7.10 -10.04 9.32
C VAL A 212 -8.33 -10.95 9.21
N ARG A 213 -8.38 -12.01 10.04
CA ARG A 213 -9.50 -12.95 10.05
C ARG A 213 -10.82 -12.27 10.44
N GLU A 214 -10.81 -11.44 11.48
CA GLU A 214 -12.04 -10.80 11.97
C GLU A 214 -12.53 -9.68 11.05
N ILE A 215 -11.66 -9.01 10.30
CA ILE A 215 -12.09 -8.04 9.27
C ILE A 215 -12.61 -8.72 8.00
N GLY A 216 -12.50 -10.06 7.90
CA GLY A 216 -12.95 -10.84 6.75
C GLY A 216 -12.08 -10.63 5.51
N ALA A 217 -10.76 -10.49 5.72
CA ALA A 217 -9.75 -10.31 4.68
C ALA A 217 -8.90 -11.58 4.49
#